data_AF-A0A929QLA5-F1
#
_entry.id   AF-A0A929QLA5-F1
#
_cell.length_a   1.000
_cell.length_b   1.000
_cell.length_c   1.000
_cell.angle_alpha   90.00
_cell.angle_beta   90.00
_cell.angle_gamma   90.00
#
_symmetry.space_group_name_H-M   'P 1'
#
loop_
_entity.id
_entity.type
_entity.pdbx_description
1 polymer ?
#
loop_
_entity_poly.entity_id
_entity_poly.type
_entity_poly.pdbx_seq_one_letter_code
_entity_poly.pdbx_strand_id
1 'polypeptide(L)' 'MIEIKNLNVFYKDKKLLRELDFSMSEGKFIGITGASGSGKSLFAKSLIRLFDDDFRVRADKFSIYKKDIL' A
#
# COMPACT_ATOMS: atom_id res chain seq x y z
N MET A 1 1.72 -13.01 6.77
CA MET A 1 1.10 -12.98 5.42
C MET A 1 0.58 -11.57 5.18
N ILE A 2 0.77 -10.99 3.99
CA ILE A 2 0.24 -9.67 3.61
C ILE A 2 -0.87 -9.89 2.58
N GLU A 3 -2.03 -9.27 2.78
CA GLU A 3 -3.11 -9.23 1.79
C GLU A 3 -3.69 -7.84 1.67
N ILE A 4 -3.73 -7.34 0.43
CA ILE A 4 -4.18 -6.00 0.06
C ILE A 4 -5.10 -6.13 -1.15
N LYS A 5 -6.29 -5.54 -1.05
CA LYS A 5 -7.27 -5.47 -2.13
C LYS A 5 -7.76 -4.05 -2.33
N ASN A 6 -7.73 -3.61 -3.59
CA ASN A 6 -8.17 -2.29 -4.02
C ASN A 6 -7.53 -1.15 -3.22
N LEU A 7 -6.21 -1.18 -3.03
CA LEU A 7 -5.50 -0.12 -2.31
C LEU A 7 -5.47 1.16 -3.13
N ASN A 8 -5.94 2.23 -2.50
CA ASN A 8 -5.98 3.58 -3.01
C ASN A 8 -5.33 4.51 -1.98
N VAL A 9 -4.38 5.32 -2.43
CA VAL A 9 -3.69 6.30 -1.58
C VAL A 9 -3.84 7.68 -2.17
N PHE A 10 -4.30 8.60 -1.35
CA PHE A 10 -4.56 9.99 -1.69
C PHE A 10 -3.58 10.88 -0.94
N TYR A 11 -3.08 11.91 -1.61
CA TYR A 11 -2.45 13.05 -0.96
C TYR A 11 -3.34 14.26 -1.22
N LYS A 12 -3.95 14.79 -0.17
CA LYS A 12 -5.07 15.73 -0.26
C LYS A 12 -6.15 15.13 -1.17
N ASP A 13 -6.53 15.80 -2.24
CA ASP A 13 -7.54 15.33 -3.19
C ASP A 13 -6.97 14.52 -4.36
N LYS A 14 -5.65 14.35 -4.43
CA LYS A 14 -4.99 13.66 -5.54
C LYS A 14 -4.79 12.19 -5.25
N LYS A 15 -5.40 11.33 -6.06
CA LYS A 15 -5.20 9.88 -6.04
C LYS A 15 -3.82 9.51 -6.64
N LEU A 16 -2.87 9.12 -5.78
CA LEU A 16 -1.49 8.80 -6.11
C LEU A 16 -1.23 7.30 -6.33
N LEU A 17 -1.88 6.42 -5.56
CA LEU A 17 -1.98 4.97 -5.86
C LEU A 17 -3.43 4.62 -6.18
N ARG A 18 -3.61 3.74 -7.18
CA ARG A 18 -4.92 3.42 -7.74
C ARG A 18 -5.08 1.91 -7.82
N GLU A 19 -6.11 1.39 -7.14
CA GLU A 19 -6.60 0.02 -7.29
C GLU A 19 -5.49 -1.04 -7.26
N LEU A 20 -4.57 -0.92 -6.29
CA LEU A 20 -3.46 -1.85 -6.17
C LEU A 20 -3.89 -3.09 -5.37
N ASP A 21 -3.81 -4.24 -6.04
CA ASP A 21 -3.96 -5.56 -5.44
C ASP A 21 -2.58 -6.17 -5.19
N PHE A 22 -2.35 -6.67 -3.97
CA PHE A 22 -1.08 -7.30 -3.61
C PHE A 22 -1.27 -8.36 -2.53
N SER A 23 -0.56 -9.48 -2.67
CA SER A 23 -0.53 -10.53 -1.65
C SER A 23 0.86 -11.12 -1.54
N MET A 24 1.30 -11.38 -0.33
CA MET A 24 2.60 -12.00 -0.05
C MET A 24 2.50 -13.02 1.08
N SER A 25 2.99 -14.23 0.82
CA SER A 25 3.16 -15.26 1.84
C SER A 25 4.33 -14.96 2.77
N GLU A 26 4.35 -15.57 3.95
CA GLU A 26 5.49 -15.46 4.87
C GLU A 26 6.77 -16.07 4.30
N GLY A 27 7.92 -15.51 4.72
CA GLY A 27 9.23 -15.96 4.28
C GLY A 27 9.56 -15.64 2.81
N LYS A 28 8.74 -14.86 2.12
CA LYS A 28 9.01 -14.42 0.74
C LYS A 28 9.79 -13.10 0.73
N PHE A 29 10.76 -13.02 -0.18
CA PHE A 29 11.44 -11.80 -0.54
C PHE A 29 10.84 -11.26 -1.84
N ILE A 30 10.55 -9.97 -1.90
CA ILE A 30 9.99 -9.30 -3.07
C ILE A 30 10.80 -8.04 -3.37
N GLY A 31 11.19 -7.87 -4.64
CA GLY A 31 11.72 -6.63 -5.17
C GLY A 31 10.63 -5.82 -5.88
N ILE A 32 10.55 -4.52 -5.60
CA ILE A 32 9.63 -3.60 -6.27
C ILE A 32 10.44 -2.71 -7.22
N THR A 33 10.14 -2.79 -8.51
CA THR A 33 10.83 -2.02 -9.58
C THR A 33 9.85 -1.22 -10.43
N GLY A 34 10.35 -0.28 -11.24
CA GLY A 34 9.58 0.60 -12.09
C GLY A 34 10.16 2.01 -12.21
N ALA A 35 9.67 2.81 -13.16
CA ALA A 35 10.16 4.16 -13.45
C ALA A 35 10.09 5.11 -12.24
N SER A 36 10.92 6.16 -12.21
CA SER A 36 10.82 7.19 -11.17
C SER A 36 9.40 7.78 -11.12
N GLY A 37 8.88 8.01 -9.91
CA GLY A 37 7.51 8.49 -9.72
C GLY A 37 6.38 7.45 -9.88
N SER A 38 6.68 6.19 -10.19
CA SER A 38 5.65 5.14 -10.38
C SER A 38 4.91 4.69 -9.10
N GLY A 39 5.19 5.30 -7.94
CA GLY A 39 4.50 4.98 -6.68
C GLY A 39 5.15 3.90 -5.81
N LYS A 40 6.34 3.39 -6.16
CA LYS A 40 7.04 2.34 -5.37
C LYS A 40 7.23 2.71 -3.89
N SER A 41 7.84 3.86 -3.63
CA SER A 41 8.08 4.34 -2.26
C SER A 41 6.77 4.65 -1.54
N LEU A 42 5.76 5.12 -2.26
CA LEU A 42 4.44 5.38 -1.71
C LEU A 42 3.74 4.07 -1.27
N PHE A 43 3.85 3.03 -2.09
CA PHE A 43 3.35 1.70 -1.75
C PHE A 43 4.10 1.14 -0.54
N ALA A 44 5.43 1.21 -0.51
CA ALA A 44 6.23 0.78 0.63
C ALA A 44 5.86 1.52 1.93
N LYS A 45 5.66 2.85 1.89
CA LYS A 45 5.16 3.63 3.04
C LYS A 45 3.77 3.19 3.50
N SER A 46 2.90 2.80 2.56
CA SER A 46 1.56 2.32 2.87
C SER A 46 1.58 1.04 3.72
N LEU A 47 2.52 0.13 3.44
CA LEU A 47 2.69 -1.12 4.19
C LEU A 47 2.99 -0.90 5.68
N ILE A 48 3.62 0.22 6.02
CA ILE A 48 4.04 0.55 7.40
C ILE A 48 3.27 1.73 7.99
N ARG A 49 2.19 2.18 7.33
CA ARG A 49 1.40 3.38 7.68
C ARG A 49 2.25 4.63 7.96
N LEU A 50 3.31 4.84 7.19
CA LEU A 50 4.21 5.98 7.37
C LEU A 50 3.71 7.20 6.57
N PHE A 51 2.74 7.91 7.15
CA PHE A 51 2.07 9.04 6.53
C PHE A 51 1.79 10.17 7.54
N ASP A 52 1.76 11.40 7.05
CA ASP A 52 1.21 12.56 7.75
C ASP A 52 -0.30 12.71 7.46
N ASP A 53 -0.94 13.71 8.08
CA ASP A 53 -2.38 13.93 8.02
C ASP A 53 -2.91 14.34 6.62
N ASP A 54 -2.04 14.73 5.69
CA ASP A 54 -2.45 15.05 4.32
C ASP A 54 -2.73 13.77 3.51
N PHE A 55 -2.28 12.61 3.97
CA PHE A 55 -2.52 11.35 3.28
C PHE A 55 -3.78 10.65 3.77
N ARG A 56 -4.51 10.06 2.82
CA ARG A 56 -5.64 9.15 3.12
C ARG A 56 -5.42 7.82 2.44
N VAL A 57 -5.59 6.73 3.18
CA VAL A 57 -5.48 5.36 2.68
C VAL A 57 -6.86 4.73 2.69
N ARG A 58 -7.26 4.12 1.58
CA ARG A 58 -8.50 3.33 1.46
C ARG A 58 -8.18 2.01 0.79
N ALA A 59 -8.76 0.92 1.29
CA ALA A 59 -8.68 -0.38 0.67
C ALA A 59 -9.93 -1.19 1.04
N ASP A 60 -10.28 -2.17 0.21
CA ASP A 60 -11.35 -3.13 0.53
C ASP A 60 -10.84 -4.18 1.53
N LYS A 61 -9.53 -4.48 1.48
CA LYS A 61 -8.83 -5.30 2.46
C LYS A 61 -7.40 -4.80 2.62
N PHE A 62 -6.94 -4.67 3.86
CA PHE A 62 -5.52 -4.45 4.14
C PHE A 62 -5.15 -5.16 5.43
N SER A 63 -4.53 -6.33 5.32
CA SER A 63 -4.10 -7.11 6.48
C SER A 63 -2.64 -7.51 6.42
N ILE A 64 -1.98 -7.48 7.57
CA ILE A 64 -0.61 -7.95 7.77
C ILE A 64 -0.62 -8.90 8.98
N TYR A 65 -0.15 -10.13 8.78
CA TYR A 65 -0.19 -11.21 9.78
C TYR A 65 -1.58 -11.39 10.42
N LYS A 66 -2.63 -11.36 9.58
CA LYS A 66 -4.05 -11.46 9.96
C LYS A 66 -4.60 -10.28 10.79
N LYS A 67 -3.77 -9.28 11.08
CA LYS A 67 -4.22 -8.04 11.71
C LYS A 67 -4.72 -7.09 10.63
N ASP A 68 -5.92 -6.55 10.81
CA ASP A 68 -6.39 -5.46 9.97
C ASP A 68 -5.56 -4.20 10.23
N ILE A 69 -5.15 -3.57 9.14
CA ILE A 69 -4.27 -2.40 9.12
C ILE A 69 -5.09 -1.17 8.75
N LEU A 70 -6.40 -1.24 8.46
CA LEU A 70 -7.21 -0.03 8.31
C LEU A 70 -7.66 0.54 9.66
#